data_AF-A0A965JLS0-F1
#
_entry.id   AF-A0A965JLS0-F1
#
_cell.length_a   1.000
_cell.length_b   1.000
_cell.length_c   1.000
_cell.angle_alpha   90.00
_cell.angle_beta   90.00
_cell.angle_gamma   90.00
#
_symmetry.space_group_name_H-M   'P 1'
#
loop_
_entity.id
_entity.type
_entity.pdbx_description
1 polymer ?
#
loop_
_entity_poly.entity_id
_entity_poly.type
_entity_poly.pdbx_seq_one_letter_code
_entity_poly.pdbx_strand_id
1 'polypeptide(L)'
;MSREKRTVFIVILTLFVYALTQFLESGVFLFPFPLFDAILLLISFQFIYWNRNIIFEKKNLYFLFYLLALIFKVISSQFFLALIYKDQDLEQLNSGIFLDVILIFSAFFLALFFILWKLKQDKTVSWVLTLLFIALSFSIFFESTSLLSFFTIPVFACYLFFKKVQTDFTYLFFLHAFISIMTLTMVLQLN
;
A
#
# COMPACT_ATOMS: atom_id res chain seq x y z
N MET A 1 -14.05 -9.55 -18.39
CA MET A 1 -13.07 -9.04 -17.41
C MET A 1 -13.77 -8.93 -16.06
N SER A 2 -13.21 -9.43 -14.96
CA SER A 2 -13.83 -9.24 -13.63
C SER A 2 -13.90 -7.75 -13.27
N ARG A 3 -14.86 -7.37 -12.43
CA ARG A 3 -15.05 -5.97 -12.00
C ARG A 3 -13.77 -5.41 -11.35
N GLU A 4 -13.09 -6.22 -10.57
CA GLU A 4 -11.80 -5.92 -9.93
C GLU A 4 -10.70 -5.63 -10.94
N LYS A 5 -10.45 -6.57 -11.88
CA LYS A 5 -9.42 -6.42 -12.90
C LYS A 5 -9.67 -5.17 -13.74
N ARG A 6 -10.93 -4.91 -14.11
CA ARG A 6 -11.33 -3.71 -14.85
C ARG A 6 -11.03 -2.43 -14.06
N THR A 7 -11.31 -2.43 -12.76
CA THR A 7 -11.06 -1.26 -11.90
C THR A 7 -9.57 -0.97 -11.79
N VAL A 8 -8.75 -1.99 -11.52
CA VAL A 8 -7.29 -1.85 -11.45
C VAL A 8 -6.72 -1.37 -12.78
N PHE A 9 -7.21 -1.91 -13.90
CA PHE A 9 -6.80 -1.48 -15.23
C PHE A 9 -7.12 0.00 -15.48
N ILE A 10 -8.35 0.45 -15.16
CA ILE A 10 -8.75 1.85 -15.33
C ILE A 10 -7.89 2.76 -14.46
N VAL A 11 -7.64 2.39 -13.21
CA VAL A 11 -6.83 3.21 -12.29
C VAL A 11 -5.40 3.36 -12.79
N ILE A 12 -4.76 2.26 -13.17
CA ILE A 12 -3.40 2.29 -13.73
C ILE A 12 -3.38 3.13 -15.01
N LEU A 13 -4.36 2.95 -15.90
CA LEU A 13 -4.48 3.74 -17.12
C LEU A 13 -4.62 5.24 -16.83
N THR A 14 -5.47 5.62 -15.88
CA THR A 14 -5.65 7.02 -15.46
C THR A 14 -4.34 7.61 -14.93
N LEU A 15 -3.61 6.88 -14.11
CA LEU A 15 -2.30 7.33 -13.60
C LEU A 15 -1.29 7.51 -14.73
N PHE A 16 -1.25 6.60 -15.70
CA PHE A 16 -0.39 6.73 -16.88
C PHE A 16 -0.78 7.92 -17.75
N VAL A 17 -2.07 8.13 -18.01
CA VAL A 17 -2.54 9.28 -18.80
C VAL A 17 -2.15 10.58 -18.11
N TYR A 18 -2.33 10.68 -16.79
CA TYR A 18 -1.90 11.85 -16.03
C TYR A 18 -0.40 12.12 -16.19
N ALA A 19 0.42 11.10 -15.97
CA ALA A 19 1.87 11.24 -16.06
C ALA A 19 2.34 11.56 -17.48
N LEU A 20 1.65 11.05 -18.50
CA LEU A 20 1.92 11.37 -19.89
C LEU A 20 1.57 12.82 -20.21
N THR A 21 0.43 13.34 -19.73
CA THR A 21 0.08 14.76 -19.86
C THR A 21 1.15 15.64 -19.22
N GLN A 22 1.57 15.31 -17.99
CA GLN A 22 2.65 16.05 -17.30
C GLN A 22 3.97 15.97 -18.06
N PHE A 23 4.32 14.83 -18.64
CA PHE A 23 5.50 14.68 -19.48
C PHE A 23 5.45 15.56 -20.72
N LEU A 24 4.30 15.68 -21.38
CA LEU A 24 4.13 16.55 -22.55
C LEU A 24 4.22 18.04 -22.19
N GLU A 25 3.75 18.43 -21.00
CA GLU A 25 3.75 19.83 -20.54
C GLU A 25 5.11 20.28 -19.99
N SER A 26 5.76 19.43 -19.19
CA SER A 26 6.95 19.78 -18.41
C SER A 26 8.23 19.05 -18.83
N GLY A 27 8.13 18.06 -19.72
CA GLY A 27 9.25 17.19 -20.09
C GLY A 27 9.60 16.14 -19.04
N VAL A 28 8.88 16.09 -17.91
CA VAL A 28 9.15 15.18 -16.79
C VAL A 28 7.93 14.31 -16.51
N PHE A 29 8.15 13.01 -16.33
CA PHE A 29 7.10 12.12 -15.84
C PHE A 29 6.85 12.40 -14.36
N LEU A 30 5.75 13.09 -14.06
CA LEU A 30 5.29 13.33 -12.70
C LEU A 30 3.99 12.55 -12.48
N PHE A 31 4.03 11.64 -11.51
CA PHE A 31 2.83 10.98 -11.03
C PHE A 31 2.22 11.78 -9.86
N PRO A 32 0.91 11.63 -9.58
CA PRO A 32 0.26 12.26 -8.44
C PRO A 32 0.61 11.51 -7.15
N PHE A 33 1.91 11.42 -6.84
CA PHE A 33 2.48 10.60 -5.78
C PHE A 33 1.85 10.84 -4.39
N PRO A 34 1.55 12.08 -3.96
CA PRO A 34 0.91 12.30 -2.65
C PRO A 34 -0.50 11.69 -2.54
N LEU A 35 -1.18 11.44 -3.67
CA LEU A 35 -2.54 10.89 -3.72
C LEU A 35 -2.58 9.36 -3.75
N PHE A 36 -1.45 8.70 -3.93
CA PHE A 36 -1.38 7.26 -4.17
C PHE A 36 -1.95 6.41 -3.03
N ASP A 37 -1.62 6.74 -1.78
CA ASP A 37 -2.13 5.99 -0.63
C ASP A 37 -3.65 6.20 -0.48
N ALA A 38 -4.17 7.39 -0.79
CA ALA A 38 -5.60 7.68 -0.77
C ALA A 38 -6.37 6.93 -1.88
N ILE A 39 -5.83 6.92 -3.11
CA ILE A 39 -6.38 6.15 -4.24
C ILE A 39 -6.45 4.66 -3.87
N LEU A 40 -5.37 4.13 -3.30
CA LEU A 40 -5.29 2.74 -2.90
C LEU A 40 -6.30 2.41 -1.79
N LEU A 41 -6.48 3.30 -0.80
CA LEU A 41 -7.46 3.14 0.26
C LEU A 41 -8.89 3.10 -0.29
N LEU A 42 -9.26 4.04 -1.17
CA LEU A 42 -10.60 4.09 -1.80
C LEU A 42 -10.90 2.81 -2.59
N ILE A 43 -9.93 2.34 -3.38
CA ILE A 43 -10.09 1.11 -4.16
C ILE A 43 -10.18 -0.10 -3.22
N SER A 44 -9.40 -0.12 -2.13
CA SER A 44 -9.47 -1.18 -1.13
C SER A 44 -10.86 -1.28 -0.49
N PHE A 45 -11.49 -0.15 -0.14
CA PHE A 45 -12.88 -0.13 0.33
C PHE A 45 -13.84 -0.67 -0.72
N GLN A 46 -13.68 -0.30 -1.99
CA GLN A 46 -14.53 -0.81 -3.06
C GLN A 46 -14.40 -2.33 -3.23
N PHE A 47 -13.19 -2.86 -3.10
CA PHE A 47 -12.93 -4.30 -3.14
C PHE A 47 -13.58 -5.02 -1.94
N ILE A 48 -13.54 -4.46 -0.73
CA ILE A 48 -14.27 -5.00 0.42
C ILE A 48 -15.76 -5.01 0.15
N TYR A 49 -16.31 -3.90 -0.35
CA TYR A 49 -17.74 -3.79 -0.60
C TYR A 49 -18.23 -4.87 -1.57
N TRP A 50 -17.49 -5.11 -2.66
CA TRP A 50 -17.81 -6.17 -3.62
C TRP A 50 -17.62 -7.58 -3.06
N ASN A 51 -16.62 -7.79 -2.21
CA ASN A 51 -16.28 -9.09 -1.65
C ASN A 51 -16.73 -9.27 -0.19
N ARG A 52 -17.72 -8.49 0.28
CA ARG A 52 -18.12 -8.46 1.69
C ARG A 52 -18.53 -9.84 2.20
N ASN A 53 -19.27 -10.60 1.40
CA ASN A 53 -19.71 -11.95 1.76
C ASN A 53 -18.49 -12.88 1.93
N ILE A 54 -17.49 -12.76 1.07
CA ILE A 54 -16.25 -13.55 1.15
C ILE A 54 -15.46 -13.21 2.43
N ILE A 55 -15.44 -11.93 2.84
CA ILE A 55 -14.73 -11.49 4.05
C ILE A 55 -15.35 -12.10 5.30
N PHE A 56 -16.68 -12.01 5.44
CA PHE A 56 -17.38 -12.47 6.63
C PHE A 56 -17.65 -13.98 6.63
N GLU A 57 -18.05 -14.56 5.49
CA GLU A 57 -18.40 -15.99 5.40
C GLU A 57 -17.16 -16.89 5.30
N LYS A 58 -16.14 -16.51 4.52
CA LYS A 58 -14.90 -17.30 4.39
C LYS A 58 -13.84 -16.92 5.43
N LYS A 59 -14.19 -16.11 6.42
CA LYS A 59 -13.32 -15.64 7.52
C LYS A 59 -11.99 -15.06 7.00
N ASN A 60 -12.02 -14.28 5.91
CA ASN A 60 -10.84 -13.59 5.37
C ASN A 60 -10.50 -12.32 6.19
N LEU A 61 -10.48 -12.45 7.51
CA LEU A 61 -10.28 -11.33 8.44
C LEU A 61 -8.90 -10.68 8.30
N TYR A 62 -7.90 -11.41 7.79
CA TYR A 62 -6.58 -10.86 7.50
C TYR A 62 -6.66 -9.61 6.59
N PHE A 63 -7.64 -9.55 5.68
CA PHE A 63 -7.82 -8.40 4.80
C PHE A 63 -8.25 -7.12 5.55
N LEU A 64 -8.96 -7.24 6.67
CA LEU A 64 -9.31 -6.08 7.50
C LEU A 64 -8.06 -5.44 8.11
N PHE A 65 -7.08 -6.25 8.50
CA PHE A 65 -5.80 -5.75 9.00
C PHE A 65 -4.99 -5.04 7.92
N TYR A 66 -5.02 -5.53 6.68
CA TYR A 66 -4.46 -4.80 5.54
C TYR A 66 -5.13 -3.44 5.33
N LEU A 67 -6.47 -3.39 5.38
CA LEU A 67 -7.19 -2.12 5.25
C LEU A 67 -6.87 -1.18 6.41
N LEU A 68 -6.78 -1.69 7.64
CA LEU A 68 -6.39 -0.89 8.80
C LEU A 68 -4.99 -0.29 8.61
N ALA A 69 -4.03 -1.10 8.15
CA ALA A 69 -2.67 -0.63 7.85
C ALA A 69 -2.70 0.54 6.85
N LEU A 70 -3.52 0.46 5.79
CA LEU A 70 -3.68 1.54 4.81
C LEU A 70 -4.34 2.80 5.42
N ILE A 71 -5.35 2.64 6.28
CA ILE A 71 -5.97 3.79 6.97
C ILE A 71 -4.91 4.55 7.77
N PHE A 72 -4.16 3.84 8.61
CA PHE A 72 -3.11 4.48 9.42
C PHE A 72 -2.04 5.13 8.53
N LYS A 73 -1.65 4.48 7.43
CA LYS A 73 -0.70 5.04 6.47
C LYS A 73 -1.19 6.34 5.82
N VAL A 74 -2.45 6.39 5.37
CA VAL A 74 -3.05 7.59 4.77
C VAL A 74 -3.13 8.73 5.80
N ILE A 75 -3.56 8.43 7.03
CA ILE A 75 -3.65 9.43 8.10
C ILE A 75 -2.26 10.00 8.44
N SER A 76 -1.20 9.20 8.38
CA SER A 76 0.17 9.69 8.59
C SER A 76 0.75 10.47 7.40
N SER A 77 0.09 10.48 6.23
CA SER A 77 0.65 11.14 5.05
C SER A 77 0.61 12.67 5.20
N GLN A 78 1.71 13.34 4.87
CA GLN A 78 1.79 14.80 4.93
C GLN A 78 0.72 15.48 4.07
N PHE A 79 0.42 14.91 2.90
CA PHE A 79 -0.64 15.41 2.03
C PHE A 79 -2.01 15.39 2.69
N PHE A 80 -2.39 14.27 3.34
CA PHE A 80 -3.69 14.18 4.00
C PHE A 80 -3.77 15.13 5.19
N LEU A 81 -2.69 15.26 5.96
CA LEU A 81 -2.62 16.20 7.08
C LEU A 81 -2.72 17.65 6.62
N ALA A 82 -2.11 18.00 5.49
CA ALA A 82 -2.17 19.34 4.90
C ALA A 82 -3.57 19.77 4.45
N LEU A 83 -4.50 18.83 4.24
CA LEU A 83 -5.90 19.14 3.96
C LEU A 83 -6.69 19.53 5.22
N ILE A 84 -6.20 19.15 6.41
CA ILE A 84 -6.93 19.27 7.68
C ILE A 84 -6.33 20.37 8.56
N TYR A 85 -5.00 20.44 8.62
CA TYR A 85 -4.26 21.32 9.52
C TYR A 85 -3.66 22.51 8.77
N LYS A 86 -3.46 23.62 9.50
CA LYS A 86 -2.71 24.78 9.01
C LYS A 86 -1.20 24.54 9.11
N ASP A 87 -0.41 25.24 8.31
CA ASP A 87 1.04 25.04 8.19
C ASP A 87 1.79 25.07 9.53
N GLN A 88 1.43 25.99 10.44
CA GLN A 88 2.06 26.11 11.77
C GLN A 88 1.79 24.89 12.67
N ASP A 89 0.61 24.29 12.58
CA ASP A 89 0.25 23.10 13.35
C ASP A 89 0.89 21.83 12.75
N LEU A 90 1.12 21.82 11.43
CA LEU A 90 1.80 20.74 10.72
C LEU A 90 3.28 20.64 11.11
N GLU A 91 3.98 21.77 11.26
CA GLU A 91 5.37 21.76 11.72
C GLU A 91 5.50 21.17 13.13
N GLN A 92 4.59 21.54 14.04
CA GLN A 92 4.54 20.97 15.39
C GLN A 92 4.24 19.47 15.36
N LEU A 93 3.27 19.03 14.54
CA LEU A 93 2.93 17.61 14.35
C LEU A 93 4.10 16.80 13.79
N ASN A 94 4.80 17.33 12.79
CA ASN A 94 5.95 16.68 12.16
C ASN A 94 7.16 16.58 13.12
N SER A 95 7.31 17.52 14.04
CA SER A 95 8.37 17.48 15.06
C SER A 95 8.07 16.54 16.23
N GLY A 96 6.82 16.06 16.34
CA GLY A 96 6.35 15.24 17.45
C GLY A 96 6.32 13.73 17.15
N ILE A 97 6.23 12.93 18.21
CA ILE A 97 6.22 11.45 18.16
C ILE A 97 4.90 10.88 17.61
N PHE A 98 3.87 11.71 17.45
CA PHE A 98 2.52 11.27 17.11
C PHE A 98 2.45 10.56 15.75
N LEU A 99 3.09 11.11 14.72
CA LEU A 99 3.09 10.50 13.37
C LEU A 99 3.88 9.19 13.34
N ASP A 100 4.98 9.11 14.11
CA ASP A 100 5.75 7.88 14.25
C ASP A 100 4.90 6.77 14.88
N VAL A 101 4.12 7.09 15.91
CA VAL A 101 3.21 6.13 16.55
C VAL A 101 2.14 5.64 15.56
N ILE A 102 1.56 6.52 14.75
CA ILE A 102 0.59 6.14 13.70
C ILE A 102 1.25 5.22 12.66
N LEU A 103 2.47 5.52 12.23
CA LEU A 103 3.22 4.66 11.31
C LEU A 103 3.54 3.29 11.91
N ILE A 104 3.89 3.23 13.21
CA ILE A 104 4.08 1.97 13.95
C ILE A 104 2.80 1.13 13.91
N PHE A 105 1.64 1.74 14.16
CA PHE A 105 0.36 1.04 14.03
C PHE A 105 0.13 0.53 12.61
N SER A 106 0.45 1.33 11.58
CA SER A 106 0.35 0.88 10.18
C SER A 106 1.20 -0.37 9.92
N ALA A 107 2.49 -0.34 10.30
CA ALA A 107 3.40 -1.47 10.14
C ALA A 107 2.97 -2.69 10.96
N PHE A 108 2.48 -2.48 12.18
CA PHE A 108 1.95 -3.54 13.04
C PHE A 108 0.75 -4.25 12.42
N PHE A 109 -0.23 -3.51 11.90
CA PHE A 109 -1.38 -4.11 11.23
C PHE A 109 -0.99 -4.81 9.92
N LEU A 110 0.00 -4.31 9.20
CA LEU A 110 0.53 -4.98 8.02
C LEU A 110 1.23 -6.31 8.38
N ALA A 111 1.95 -6.35 9.50
CA ALA A 111 2.55 -7.58 10.01
C ALA A 111 1.48 -8.60 10.42
N LEU A 112 0.42 -8.18 11.11
CA LEU A 112 -0.73 -9.05 11.43
C LEU A 112 -1.39 -9.60 10.16
N PHE A 113 -1.52 -8.80 9.10
CA PHE A 113 -1.99 -9.27 7.80
C PHE A 113 -1.13 -10.44 7.28
N PHE A 114 0.20 -10.31 7.27
CA PHE A 114 1.09 -11.37 6.77
C PHE A 114 1.04 -12.63 7.63
N ILE A 115 0.99 -12.50 8.96
CA ILE A 115 0.88 -13.63 9.89
C ILE A 115 -0.42 -14.41 9.63
N LEU A 116 -1.56 -13.71 9.62
CA LEU A 116 -2.87 -14.35 9.41
C LEU A 116 -3.02 -14.93 8.00
N TRP A 117 -2.48 -14.24 6.99
CA TRP A 117 -2.44 -14.76 5.62
C TRP A 117 -1.62 -16.05 5.54
N LYS A 118 -0.45 -16.12 6.19
CA LYS A 118 0.34 -17.35 6.29
C LYS A 118 -0.44 -18.46 6.97
N LEU A 119 -1.07 -18.17 8.11
CA LEU A 119 -1.82 -19.18 8.88
C LEU A 119 -2.96 -19.79 8.04
N LYS A 120 -3.56 -18.99 7.15
CA LYS A 120 -4.55 -19.50 6.19
C LYS A 120 -3.95 -20.40 5.11
N GLN A 121 -2.70 -20.16 4.71
CA GLN A 121 -2.03 -20.82 3.59
C GLN A 121 -1.09 -21.96 4.00
N ASP A 122 -1.15 -22.39 5.27
CA ASP A 122 -0.21 -23.14 6.12
C ASP A 122 0.92 -23.97 5.46
N LYS A 123 0.72 -24.60 4.31
CA LYS A 123 1.70 -25.46 3.62
C LYS A 123 2.44 -24.82 2.44
N THR A 124 1.96 -23.69 1.90
CA THR A 124 2.50 -23.11 0.66
C THR A 124 3.53 -22.00 0.90
N VAL A 125 3.45 -21.34 2.06
CA VAL A 125 4.25 -20.18 2.44
C VAL A 125 5.18 -20.56 3.58
N SER A 126 6.48 -20.33 3.43
CA SER A 126 7.43 -20.54 4.52
C SER A 126 7.38 -19.39 5.52
N TRP A 127 7.55 -19.70 6.81
CA TRP A 127 7.67 -18.68 7.85
C TRP A 127 8.84 -17.72 7.62
N VAL A 128 9.94 -18.20 7.01
CA VAL A 128 11.08 -17.35 6.62
C VAL A 128 10.64 -16.24 5.68
N LEU A 129 9.79 -16.55 4.70
CA LEU A 129 9.27 -15.57 3.75
C LEU A 129 8.29 -14.58 4.41
N THR A 130 7.46 -15.07 5.34
CA THR A 130 6.58 -14.21 6.15
C THR A 130 7.38 -13.24 7.02
N LEU A 131 8.45 -13.71 7.67
CA LEU A 131 9.35 -12.86 8.46
C LEU A 131 10.04 -11.82 7.59
N LEU A 132 10.42 -12.17 6.36
CA LEU A 132 10.97 -11.22 5.40
C LEU A 132 9.97 -10.10 5.06
N PHE A 133 8.70 -10.41 4.82
CA PHE A 133 7.68 -9.38 4.57
C PHE A 133 7.47 -8.46 5.78
N ILE A 134 7.48 -9.02 6.98
CA ILE A 134 7.37 -8.24 8.22
C ILE A 134 8.61 -7.33 8.36
N ALA A 135 9.81 -7.86 8.17
CA ALA A 135 11.04 -7.08 8.25
C ALA A 135 11.07 -5.92 7.24
N LEU A 136 10.64 -6.17 6.00
CA LEU A 136 10.49 -5.11 5.00
C LEU A 136 9.47 -4.06 5.44
N SER A 137 8.35 -4.46 6.05
CA SER A 137 7.33 -3.53 6.55
C SER A 137 7.88 -2.58 7.62
N PHE A 138 8.72 -3.09 8.54
CA PHE A 138 9.33 -2.31 9.61
C PHE A 138 10.60 -1.54 9.19
N SER A 139 11.12 -1.78 7.99
CA SER A 139 12.31 -1.05 7.51
C SER A 139 12.11 0.47 7.40
N ILE A 140 10.84 0.93 7.32
CA ILE A 140 10.47 2.34 7.27
C ILE A 140 10.97 3.16 8.47
N PHE A 141 11.18 2.54 9.64
CA PHE A 141 11.62 3.23 10.86
C PHE A 141 13.12 3.48 10.91
N PHE A 142 13.90 2.87 10.02
CA PHE A 142 15.35 3.00 9.99
C PHE A 142 15.74 3.82 8.76
N GLU A 143 16.25 5.03 8.97
CA GLU A 143 16.57 5.98 7.88
C GLU A 143 17.32 5.33 6.71
N SER A 144 18.39 4.58 7.03
CA SER A 144 19.26 3.91 6.04
C SER A 144 18.56 2.83 5.21
N THR A 145 17.45 2.27 5.70
CA THR A 145 16.71 1.19 5.04
C THR A 145 15.27 1.54 4.72
N SER A 146 14.85 2.79 4.94
CA SER A 146 13.47 3.25 4.78
C SER A 146 12.90 2.97 3.38
N LEU A 147 13.74 3.07 2.34
CA LEU A 147 13.40 2.75 0.95
C LEU A 147 13.02 1.27 0.73
N LEU A 148 13.51 0.34 1.59
CA LEU A 148 13.17 -1.08 1.47
C LEU A 148 11.68 -1.33 1.74
N SER A 149 11.01 -0.45 2.48
CA SER A 149 9.59 -0.59 2.81
C SER A 149 8.71 -0.59 1.55
N PHE A 150 9.13 0.11 0.49
CA PHE A 150 8.46 0.13 -0.81
C PHE A 150 8.46 -1.23 -1.51
N PHE A 151 9.39 -2.13 -1.17
CA PHE A 151 9.45 -3.48 -1.75
C PHE A 151 8.56 -4.49 -1.04
N THR A 152 8.01 -4.18 0.14
CA THR A 152 7.17 -5.10 0.93
C THR A 152 6.06 -5.75 0.10
N ILE A 153 5.22 -4.93 -0.55
CA ILE A 153 4.07 -5.41 -1.32
C ILE A 153 4.46 -5.86 -2.73
N PRO A 154 5.39 -5.21 -3.45
CA PRO A 154 5.94 -5.76 -4.70
C PRO A 154 6.50 -7.17 -4.57
N VAL A 155 7.34 -7.45 -3.57
CA VAL A 155 7.90 -8.79 -3.36
C VAL A 155 6.79 -9.78 -3.02
N PHE A 156 5.82 -9.38 -2.20
CA PHE A 156 4.63 -10.19 -1.91
C PHE A 156 3.79 -10.49 -3.16
N ALA A 157 3.52 -9.49 -4.00
CA ALA A 157 2.76 -9.65 -5.24
C ALA A 157 3.50 -10.54 -6.26
N CYS A 158 4.82 -10.39 -6.38
CA CYS A 158 5.67 -11.28 -7.17
C CYS A 158 5.58 -12.72 -6.66
N TYR A 159 5.62 -12.94 -5.35
CA TYR A 159 5.44 -14.26 -4.76
C TYR A 159 4.08 -14.88 -5.16
N LEU A 160 2.98 -14.12 -5.02
CA LEU A 160 1.64 -14.58 -5.42
C LEU A 160 1.59 -14.96 -6.91
N PHE A 161 2.23 -14.17 -7.77
CA PHE A 161 2.32 -14.42 -9.21
C PHE A 161 3.08 -15.71 -9.52
N PHE A 162 4.31 -15.86 -9.01
CA PHE A 162 5.16 -17.02 -9.32
C PHE A 162 4.62 -18.32 -8.74
N LYS A 163 4.04 -18.28 -7.53
CA LYS A 163 3.42 -19.45 -6.91
C LYS A 163 1.99 -19.71 -7.40
N LYS A 164 1.48 -18.88 -8.32
CA LYS A 164 0.10 -18.94 -8.84
C LYS A 164 -0.95 -19.01 -7.72
N VAL A 165 -0.67 -18.36 -6.58
CA VAL A 165 -1.57 -18.29 -5.45
C VAL A 165 -2.55 -17.17 -5.72
N GLN A 166 -3.75 -17.51 -6.19
CA GLN A 166 -4.82 -16.53 -6.36
C GLN A 166 -5.58 -16.38 -5.05
N THR A 167 -5.50 -15.19 -4.48
CA THR A 167 -6.41 -14.71 -3.44
C THR A 167 -7.55 -13.91 -4.06
N ASP A 168 -8.66 -13.78 -3.36
CA ASP A 168 -9.81 -12.95 -3.80
C ASP A 168 -9.44 -11.46 -3.98
N PHE A 169 -8.26 -11.03 -3.50
CA PHE A 169 -7.77 -9.64 -3.57
C PHE A 169 -6.48 -9.50 -4.37
N THR A 170 -6.10 -10.51 -5.17
CA THR A 170 -4.83 -10.53 -5.91
C THR A 170 -4.61 -9.28 -6.75
N TYR A 171 -5.65 -8.80 -7.45
CA TYR A 171 -5.56 -7.59 -8.28
C TYR A 171 -5.28 -6.33 -7.47
N LEU A 172 -5.78 -6.24 -6.24
CA LEU A 172 -5.49 -5.12 -5.35
C LEU A 172 -4.03 -5.11 -4.92
N PHE A 173 -3.44 -6.28 -4.64
CA PHE A 173 -2.01 -6.37 -4.31
C PHE A 173 -1.12 -6.01 -5.50
N PHE A 174 -1.53 -6.36 -6.73
CA PHE A 174 -0.83 -5.88 -7.93
C PHE A 174 -0.93 -4.36 -8.10
N LEU A 175 -2.10 -3.78 -7.84
CA LEU A 175 -2.25 -2.33 -7.85
C LEU A 175 -1.37 -1.66 -6.79
N HIS A 176 -1.37 -2.17 -5.56
CA HIS A 176 -0.51 -1.65 -4.50
C HIS A 176 0.96 -1.79 -4.89
N ALA A 177 1.39 -2.95 -5.38
CA ALA A 177 2.76 -3.15 -5.84
C ALA A 177 3.16 -2.13 -6.93
N PHE A 178 2.29 -1.91 -7.92
CA PHE A 178 2.51 -0.89 -8.95
C PHE A 178 2.69 0.50 -8.32
N ILE A 179 1.76 0.90 -7.45
CA ILE A 179 1.81 2.18 -6.75
C ILE A 179 3.09 2.32 -5.92
N SER A 180 3.50 1.30 -5.17
CA SER A 180 4.72 1.33 -4.35
C SER A 180 5.99 1.51 -5.19
N ILE A 181 6.07 0.87 -6.36
CA ILE A 181 7.21 1.04 -7.27
C ILE A 181 7.21 2.46 -7.85
N MET A 182 6.04 2.97 -8.27
CA MET A 182 5.94 4.34 -8.78
C MET A 182 6.30 5.38 -7.71
N THR A 183 5.85 5.17 -6.47
CA THR A 183 6.29 5.96 -5.31
C THR A 183 7.81 5.96 -5.18
N LEU A 184 8.44 4.77 -5.17
CA LEU A 184 9.89 4.66 -5.03
C LEU A 184 10.61 5.43 -6.14
N THR A 185 10.14 5.33 -7.39
CA THR A 185 10.74 6.07 -8.50
C THR A 185 10.62 7.58 -8.32
N MET A 186 9.51 8.08 -7.78
CA MET A 186 9.31 9.50 -7.52
C MET A 186 10.20 10.00 -6.37
N VAL A 187 10.30 9.22 -5.29
CA VAL A 187 11.18 9.54 -4.15
C VAL A 187 12.65 9.59 -4.59
N LEU A 188 13.09 8.66 -5.44
CA LEU A 188 14.46 8.65 -5.98
C LEU A 188 14.75 9.78 -6.98
N GLN A 189 13.73 10.40 -7.57
CA GLN A 189 13.90 11.57 -8.46
C GLN A 189 13.97 12.89 -7.70
N LEU A 190 13.42 12.94 -6.48
CA LEU A 190 13.37 14.13 -5.63
C LEU A 190 14.58 14.27 -4.71
N ASN A 191 15.39 13.20 -4.57
CA ASN A 191 16.65 13.16 -3.82
C ASN A 191 17.84 13.26 -4.77
#